data_AF-A0AAW2W171-F1
#
_entry.id   AF-A0AAW2W171-F1
#
_cell.length_a   1.000
_cell.length_b   1.000
_cell.length_c   1.000
_cell.angle_alpha   90.00
_cell.angle_beta   90.00
_cell.angle_gamma   90.00
#
_symmetry.space_group_name_H-M   'P 1'
#
loop_
_entity.id
_entity.type
_entity.pdbx_description
1 polymer ?
#
loop_
_entity_poly.entity_id
_entity_poly.type
_entity_poly.pdbx_seq_one_letter_code
_entity_poly.pdbx_strand_id
1 'polypeptide(L)'
;MGSAPPTSPSSDDYSAAATLIPFPHPIPLLRGPIKAGPRDDPSTGTHLLAFKNPRAWAAAYENCKAQLTSQCESGARIGCSISASSKCKTPWWKVVLGLSSEQDFSERAKCEEIEMEACFAAARERCRVFAKEKVCTGV
;
A
#
# COMPACT_ATOMS: atom_id res chain seq x y z
N MET A 1 -69.59 11.25 -7.45
CA MET A 1 -68.82 10.76 -8.62
C MET A 1 -67.68 11.73 -8.84
N GLY A 2 -66.39 11.44 -8.69
CA GLY A 2 -65.65 10.30 -8.15
C GLY A 2 -64.26 10.82 -7.78
N SER A 3 -63.71 10.38 -6.65
CA SER A 3 -62.35 10.75 -6.25
C SER A 3 -61.35 10.02 -7.14
N ALA A 4 -60.43 10.77 -7.76
CA ALA A 4 -59.33 10.20 -8.54
C ALA A 4 -58.41 9.35 -7.63
N PRO A 5 -57.84 8.25 -8.14
CA PRO A 5 -57.05 7.33 -7.33
C PRO A 5 -55.69 7.95 -6.97
N PRO A 6 -55.08 7.54 -5.84
CA PRO A 6 -53.74 7.98 -5.48
C PRO A 6 -52.71 7.31 -6.41
N THR A 7 -52.01 8.11 -7.20
CA THR A 7 -50.92 7.64 -8.06
C THR A 7 -49.76 7.16 -7.17
N SER A 8 -49.43 5.87 -7.26
CA SER A 8 -48.29 5.22 -6.58
C SER A 8 -46.93 5.75 -7.08
N PRO A 9 -45.84 5.59 -6.30
CA PRO A 9 -44.67 6.47 -6.37
C PRO A 9 -43.62 6.05 -7.42
N SER A 10 -42.86 7.07 -7.85
CA SER A 10 -41.51 7.04 -8.42
C SER A 10 -41.27 6.14 -9.63
N SER A 11 -41.58 6.66 -10.82
CA SER A 11 -40.82 6.32 -12.03
C SER A 11 -39.54 7.17 -12.04
N ASP A 12 -38.64 6.93 -11.09
CA ASP A 12 -37.36 7.65 -11.06
C ASP A 12 -36.55 7.18 -12.27
N ASP A 13 -36.22 8.12 -13.16
CA ASP A 13 -35.40 7.87 -14.34
C ASP A 13 -33.94 7.71 -13.89
N TYR A 14 -33.47 6.46 -13.87
CA TYR A 14 -32.08 6.11 -13.53
C TYR A 14 -31.17 6.05 -14.75
N SER A 15 -31.53 6.70 -15.87
CA SER A 15 -30.66 6.76 -17.05
C SER A 15 -29.38 7.55 -16.77
N ALA A 16 -28.31 7.22 -17.50
CA ALA A 16 -27.03 7.94 -17.40
C ALA A 16 -27.18 9.45 -17.71
N ALA A 17 -28.16 9.82 -18.55
CA ALA A 17 -28.49 11.21 -18.85
C ALA A 17 -29.12 11.92 -17.64
N ALA A 18 -29.97 11.23 -16.86
CA ALA A 18 -30.56 11.75 -15.62
C ALA A 18 -29.56 11.84 -14.45
N THR A 19 -28.39 11.20 -14.56
CA THR A 19 -27.33 11.17 -13.52
C THR A 19 -26.11 12.03 -13.90
N LEU A 20 -26.25 12.95 -14.85
CA LEU A 20 -25.17 13.88 -15.18
C LEU A 20 -24.99 14.90 -14.04
N ILE A 21 -23.90 14.76 -13.30
CA ILE A 21 -23.48 15.73 -12.29
C ILE A 21 -22.55 16.74 -12.99
N PRO A 22 -23.00 17.96 -13.29
CA PRO A 22 -22.13 18.97 -13.86
C PRO A 22 -21.08 19.38 -12.82
N PHE A 23 -19.83 19.45 -13.24
CA PHE A 23 -18.81 20.12 -12.43
C PHE A 23 -18.95 21.63 -12.65
N PRO A 24 -19.36 22.42 -11.64
CA PRO A 24 -19.59 23.86 -11.81
C PRO A 24 -18.31 24.62 -12.20
N HIS A 25 -17.15 24.05 -11.90
CA HIS A 25 -15.84 24.51 -12.36
C HIS A 25 -15.02 23.31 -12.83
N PRO A 26 -14.14 23.47 -13.84
CA PRO A 26 -13.22 22.41 -14.24
C PRO A 26 -12.39 21.97 -13.04
N ILE A 27 -12.45 20.67 -12.69
CA ILE A 27 -11.56 20.13 -11.66
C ILE A 27 -10.14 20.11 -12.26
N PRO A 28 -9.18 20.83 -11.67
CA PRO A 28 -7.82 20.79 -12.15
C PRO A 28 -7.27 19.37 -12.00
N LEU A 29 -6.66 18.84 -13.07
CA LEU A 29 -5.97 17.56 -13.01
C LEU A 29 -4.88 17.62 -11.95
N LEU A 30 -4.79 16.59 -11.11
CA LEU A 30 -3.74 16.48 -10.08
C LEU A 30 -2.33 16.55 -10.68
N ARG A 31 -2.18 16.14 -11.95
CA ARG A 31 -0.98 16.36 -12.77
C ARG A 31 -1.44 16.77 -14.18
N GLY A 32 -1.07 17.98 -14.58
CA GLY A 32 -1.26 18.43 -15.96
C GLY A 32 -0.19 17.86 -16.89
N PRO A 33 -0.49 17.71 -18.19
CA PRO A 33 0.50 17.27 -19.17
C PRO A 33 1.62 18.31 -19.31
N ILE A 34 2.87 17.84 -19.38
CA ILE A 34 4.04 18.72 -19.55
C ILE A 34 4.26 18.93 -21.03
N LYS A 35 4.36 20.19 -21.47
CA LYS A 35 4.67 20.50 -22.87
C LYS A 35 6.10 20.10 -23.20
N ALA A 36 6.29 19.45 -24.35
CA ALA A 36 7.61 19.16 -24.89
C ALA A 36 8.35 20.47 -25.21
N GLY A 37 9.62 20.54 -24.84
CA GLY A 37 10.53 21.63 -25.15
C GLY A 37 11.37 21.36 -26.41
N PRO A 38 12.13 22.35 -26.89
CA PRO A 38 12.93 22.22 -28.12
C PRO A 38 14.06 21.19 -28.07
N ARG A 39 14.41 20.71 -26.87
CA ARG A 39 15.46 19.69 -26.65
C ARG A 39 14.92 18.27 -26.57
N ASP A 40 13.60 18.13 -26.48
CA ASP A 40 12.95 16.85 -26.36
C ASP A 40 12.77 16.24 -27.76
N ASP A 41 12.64 14.91 -27.82
CA ASP A 41 12.45 14.21 -29.08
C ASP A 41 11.16 14.69 -29.77
N PRO A 42 11.20 15.22 -31.00
CA PRO A 42 10.00 15.65 -31.71
C PRO A 42 9.03 14.49 -32.01
N SER A 43 9.49 13.23 -31.94
CA SER A 43 8.65 12.05 -32.21
C SER A 43 7.65 11.71 -31.08
N THR A 44 7.91 12.14 -29.83
CA THR A 44 7.04 11.88 -28.67
C THR A 44 5.81 12.79 -28.59
N GLY A 45 5.70 13.77 -29.49
CA GLY A 45 4.54 14.65 -29.61
C GLY A 45 4.64 15.92 -28.76
N THR A 46 3.49 16.60 -28.58
CA THR A 46 3.46 17.92 -27.94
C THR A 46 3.58 17.89 -26.43
N HIS A 47 3.42 16.72 -25.81
CA HIS A 47 3.42 16.55 -24.36
C HIS A 47 4.23 15.32 -23.93
N LEU A 48 4.84 15.40 -22.76
CA LEU A 48 5.74 14.39 -22.21
C LEU A 48 5.22 13.85 -20.88
N LEU A 49 5.46 12.56 -20.63
CA LEU A 49 5.32 11.95 -19.32
C LEU A 49 6.63 12.17 -18.54
N ALA A 50 6.70 13.28 -17.80
CA ALA A 50 7.87 13.64 -17.01
C ALA A 50 7.46 14.37 -15.72
N PHE A 51 8.45 14.70 -14.89
CA PHE A 51 8.24 15.63 -13.77
C PHE A 51 8.35 17.08 -14.23
N LYS A 52 7.56 17.95 -13.60
CA LYS A 52 7.53 19.38 -13.89
C LYS A 52 8.89 20.06 -13.78
N ASN A 53 9.71 19.62 -12.82
CA ASN A 53 11.04 20.16 -12.57
C ASN A 53 11.90 19.14 -11.79
N PRO A 54 13.23 19.36 -11.69
CA PRO A 54 14.13 18.45 -10.97
C PRO A 54 13.78 18.26 -9.50
N ARG A 55 13.19 19.27 -8.84
CA ARG A 55 12.75 19.18 -7.45
C ARG A 55 11.58 18.20 -7.30
N ALA A 56 10.62 18.23 -8.24
CA ALA A 56 9.50 17.31 -8.26
C ALA A 56 9.95 15.86 -8.50
N TRP A 57 10.93 15.65 -9.39
CA TRP A 57 11.56 14.34 -9.57
C TRP A 57 12.24 13.85 -8.29
N ALA A 58 13.07 14.68 -7.64
CA ALA A 58 13.78 14.32 -6.42
C ALA A 58 12.82 13.99 -5.26
N ALA A 59 11.72 14.75 -5.13
CA ALA A 59 10.68 14.48 -4.14
C ALA A 59 9.97 13.14 -4.41
N ALA A 60 9.65 12.84 -5.67
CA ALA A 60 9.03 11.58 -6.05
C ALA A 60 9.97 10.38 -5.84
N TYR A 61 11.27 10.57 -6.12
CA TYR A 61 12.29 9.56 -5.88
C TYR A 61 12.42 9.21 -4.39
N GLU A 62 12.52 10.21 -3.49
CA GLU A 62 12.58 9.95 -2.05
C GLU A 62 11.27 9.35 -1.52
N ASN A 63 10.11 9.78 -2.04
CA ASN A 63 8.83 9.18 -1.68
C ASN A 63 8.73 7.70 -2.10
N CYS A 64 9.19 7.38 -3.31
CA CYS A 64 9.27 6.00 -3.79
C CYS A 64 10.14 5.12 -2.88
N LYS A 65 11.34 5.61 -2.55
CA LYS A 65 12.26 4.93 -1.64
C LYS A 65 11.66 4.72 -0.25
N ALA A 66 10.96 5.73 0.28
CA ALA A 66 10.25 5.63 1.56
C ALA A 66 9.13 4.57 1.48
N GLN A 67 8.36 4.56 0.39
CA GLN A 67 7.29 3.59 0.16
C GLN A 67 7.82 2.15 0.03
N LEU A 68 8.89 1.93 -0.74
CA LEU A 68 9.58 0.65 -0.86
C LEU A 68 10.07 0.15 0.50
N THR A 69 10.71 1.04 1.28
CA THR A 69 11.18 0.71 2.64
C THR A 69 10.00 0.31 3.52
N SER A 70 8.91 1.08 3.51
CA SER A 70 7.71 0.82 4.31
C SER A 70 7.02 -0.49 3.95
N GLN A 71 6.89 -0.81 2.66
CA GLN A 71 6.31 -2.07 2.20
C GLN A 71 7.19 -3.26 2.58
N CYS A 72 8.51 -3.13 2.41
CA CYS A 72 9.46 -4.16 2.85
C CYS A 72 9.39 -4.38 4.36
N GLU A 73 9.38 -3.32 5.17
CA GLU A 73 9.24 -3.42 6.63
C GLU A 73 7.91 -4.08 7.03
N SER A 74 6.82 -3.76 6.33
CA SER A 74 5.52 -4.39 6.59
C SER A 74 5.56 -5.90 6.31
N GLY A 75 6.14 -6.31 5.19
CA GLY A 75 6.35 -7.73 4.87
C GLY A 75 7.30 -8.42 5.86
N ALA A 76 8.39 -7.75 6.24
CA ALA A 76 9.35 -8.24 7.22
C ALA A 76 8.72 -8.47 8.59
N ARG A 77 7.80 -7.59 9.04
CA ARG A 77 7.09 -7.75 10.31
C ARG A 77 6.30 -9.06 10.35
N ILE A 78 5.59 -9.38 9.26
CA ILE A 78 4.82 -10.62 9.11
C ILE A 78 5.77 -11.83 9.06
N GLY A 79 6.83 -11.75 8.27
CA GLY A 79 7.82 -12.83 8.18
C GLY A 79 8.51 -13.11 9.51
N CYS A 80 8.87 -12.06 10.25
CA CYS A 80 9.51 -12.17 11.56
C CYS A 80 8.57 -12.73 12.62
N SER A 81 7.27 -12.38 12.62
CA SER A 81 6.32 -12.97 13.58
C SER A 81 6.13 -14.48 13.33
N ILE A 82 6.10 -14.91 12.06
CA ILE A 82 6.05 -16.34 11.71
C ILE A 82 7.33 -17.04 12.16
N SER A 83 8.49 -16.45 11.86
CA SER A 83 9.79 -16.99 12.27
C SER A 83 9.90 -17.11 13.79
N ALA A 84 9.55 -16.06 14.54
CA ALA A 84 9.57 -16.05 15.99
C ALA A 84 8.68 -17.16 16.57
N SER A 85 7.44 -17.27 16.12
CA SER A 85 6.54 -18.32 16.60
C SER A 85 7.04 -19.72 16.23
N SER A 86 7.66 -19.88 15.06
CA SER A 86 8.23 -21.16 14.64
C SER A 86 9.42 -21.61 15.51
N LYS A 87 10.21 -20.65 16.02
CA LYS A 87 11.36 -20.91 16.90
C LYS A 87 10.93 -21.15 18.35
N CYS A 88 9.92 -20.43 18.83
CA CYS A 88 9.49 -20.45 20.22
C CYS A 88 8.41 -21.49 20.53
N LYS A 89 7.85 -22.18 19.52
CA LYS A 89 6.84 -23.22 19.75
C LYS A 89 7.40 -24.41 20.52
N THR A 90 6.61 -24.94 21.45
CA THR A 90 6.91 -26.22 22.10
C THR A 90 6.92 -27.34 21.05
N PRO A 91 7.94 -28.22 21.03
CA PRO A 91 7.95 -29.38 20.16
C PRO A 91 6.72 -30.26 20.39
N TRP A 92 6.05 -30.67 19.31
CA TRP A 92 4.80 -31.44 19.36
C TRP A 92 4.93 -32.75 20.15
N TRP A 93 6.10 -33.41 20.09
CA TRP A 93 6.34 -34.67 20.80
C TRP A 93 6.31 -34.50 22.33
N LYS A 94 6.69 -33.33 22.87
CA LYS A 94 6.60 -33.06 24.32
C LYS A 94 5.15 -32.96 24.79
N VAL A 95 4.27 -32.46 23.93
CA VAL A 95 2.83 -32.38 24.18
C VAL A 95 2.21 -33.78 24.11
N VAL A 96 2.58 -34.59 23.10
CA VAL A 96 2.07 -35.96 22.93
C VAL A 96 2.48 -36.88 24.09
N LEU A 97 3.69 -36.73 24.61
CA LEU A 97 4.18 -37.54 25.73
C LEU A 97 3.70 -37.05 27.11
N GLY A 98 2.84 -36.02 27.17
CA GLY A 98 2.36 -35.45 28.44
C GLY A 98 3.46 -34.80 29.30
N LEU A 99 4.65 -34.58 28.72
CA LEU A 99 5.81 -33.95 29.36
C LEU A 99 5.71 -32.41 29.41
N SER A 100 4.67 -31.85 28.81
CA SER A 100 4.30 -30.43 28.92
C SER A 100 2.78 -30.32 28.94
N SER A 101 2.22 -30.18 30.15
CA SER A 101 0.78 -30.06 30.39
C SER A 101 0.28 -28.61 30.42
N GLU A 102 1.18 -27.64 30.59
CA GLU A 102 0.88 -26.21 30.47
C GLU A 102 1.82 -25.62 29.43
N GLN A 103 1.31 -25.16 28.29
CA GLN A 103 2.06 -24.19 27.51
C GLN A 103 2.17 -22.94 28.38
N ASP A 104 3.35 -22.66 28.91
CA ASP A 104 3.60 -21.36 29.53
C ASP A 104 3.56 -20.30 28.42
N PHE A 105 2.36 -19.77 28.20
CA PHE A 105 2.11 -18.72 27.23
C PHE A 105 2.93 -17.47 27.53
N SER A 106 3.31 -17.24 28.79
CA SER A 106 4.16 -16.13 29.20
C SER A 106 5.61 -16.34 28.77
N GLU A 107 6.18 -17.53 28.97
CA GLU A 107 7.53 -17.85 28.48
C GLU A 107 7.59 -17.82 26.95
N ARG A 108 6.57 -18.37 26.29
CA ARG A 108 6.48 -18.32 24.83
C ARG A 108 6.38 -16.90 24.32
N ALA A 109 5.53 -16.06 24.92
CA ALA A 109 5.40 -14.66 24.53
C ALA A 109 6.72 -13.89 24.67
N LYS A 110 7.46 -14.09 25.77
CA LYS A 110 8.79 -13.48 25.98
C LYS A 110 9.78 -13.93 24.91
N CYS A 111 9.82 -15.22 24.58
CA CYS A 111 10.65 -15.72 23.50
C CYS A 111 10.27 -15.09 22.15
N GLU A 112 8.98 -15.04 21.83
CA GLU A 112 8.48 -14.50 20.56
C GLU A 112 8.78 -13.00 20.43
N GLU A 113 8.69 -12.23 21.52
CA GLU A 113 9.04 -10.81 21.54
C GLU A 113 10.53 -10.59 21.22
N ILE A 114 11.42 -11.33 21.90
CA ILE A 114 12.88 -11.24 21.69
C ILE A 114 13.25 -11.64 20.26
N GLU A 115 12.73 -12.76 19.77
CA GLU A 115 13.01 -13.26 18.42
C GLU A 115 12.46 -12.32 17.34
N MET A 116 11.29 -11.73 17.58
CA MET A 116 10.68 -10.76 16.66
C MET A 116 11.49 -9.47 16.60
N GLU A 117 11.90 -8.92 17.74
CA GLU A 117 12.71 -7.71 17.80
C GLU A 117 14.05 -7.90 17.06
N ALA A 118 14.77 -8.98 17.37
CA ALA A 118 16.05 -9.29 16.73
C ALA A 118 15.91 -9.49 15.21
N CYS A 119 14.89 -10.24 14.78
CA CYS A 119 14.62 -10.45 13.36
C CYS A 119 14.28 -9.13 12.64
N PHE A 120 13.40 -8.32 13.24
CA PHE A 120 12.90 -7.09 12.61
C PHE A 120 13.98 -6.01 12.55
N ALA A 121 14.83 -5.88 13.57
CA ALA A 121 15.99 -4.99 13.55
C ALA A 121 16.93 -5.31 12.38
N ALA A 122 17.25 -6.58 12.17
CA ALA A 122 18.06 -7.01 11.03
C ALA A 122 17.35 -6.80 9.69
N ALA A 123 16.04 -7.00 9.64
CA ALA A 123 15.26 -6.82 8.42
C ALA A 123 15.15 -5.35 7.99
N ARG A 124 15.05 -4.41 8.94
CA ARG A 124 15.00 -2.97 8.65
C ARG A 124 16.20 -2.48 7.85
N GLU A 125 17.40 -2.90 8.21
CA GLU A 125 18.60 -2.51 7.46
C GLU A 125 18.60 -3.10 6.05
N ARG A 126 18.22 -4.37 5.91
CA ARG A 126 18.06 -5.01 4.59
C ARG A 126 17.02 -4.30 3.73
N CYS A 127 15.90 -3.86 4.32
CA CYS A 127 14.87 -3.10 3.61
C CYS A 127 15.38 -1.74 3.11
N ARG A 128 16.23 -1.05 3.89
CA ARG A 128 16.86 0.21 3.48
C ARG A 128 17.85 0.02 2.34
N VAL A 129 18.66 -1.03 2.40
CA VAL A 129 19.59 -1.40 1.31
C VAL A 129 18.79 -1.75 0.04
N PHE A 130 17.78 -2.60 0.17
CA PHE A 130 16.88 -2.97 -0.93
C PHE A 130 16.23 -1.75 -1.58
N ALA A 131 15.71 -0.80 -0.79
CA ALA A 131 15.09 0.42 -1.32
C ALA A 131 16.08 1.36 -2.03
N LYS A 132 17.39 1.27 -1.72
CA LYS A 132 18.44 2.01 -2.44
C LYS A 132 18.85 1.32 -3.74
N GLU A 133 18.93 -0.01 -3.73
CA GLU A 133 19.33 -0.82 -4.89
C GLU A 133 18.21 -0.93 -5.94
N LYS A 134 16.95 -0.93 -5.50
CA LYS A 134 15.81 -0.93 -6.41
C LYS A 134 15.61 0.45 -7.00
N VAL A 135 15.77 0.51 -8.31
CA VAL A 135 15.75 1.75 -9.06
C VAL A 135 14.33 2.31 -9.14
N CYS A 136 14.11 3.47 -8.52
CA CYS A 136 12.88 4.27 -8.60
C CYS A 136 12.79 5.14 -9.88
N THR A 137 13.49 4.78 -10.96
CA THR A 137 13.60 5.60 -12.19
C THR A 137 12.35 5.62 -13.06
N GLY A 138 11.35 4.78 -12.77
CA GLY A 138 10.07 4.74 -13.48
C GLY A 138 8.92 5.50 -12.80
N VAL A 139 9.20 6.22 -11.71
CA VAL A 139 8.24 7.16 -11.09
C VAL A 139 8.22 8.46 -11.88
#